data_AF-A0A2M7YLK0-F1
#
_entry.id   AF-A0A2M7YLK0-F1
#
_cell.length_a   1.000
_cell.length_b   1.000
_cell.length_c   1.000
_cell.angle_alpha   90.00
_cell.angle_beta   90.00
_cell.angle_gamma   90.00
#
_symmetry.space_group_name_H-M   'P 1'
#
loop_
_entity.id
_entity.type
_entity.pdbx_description
1 polymer ?
#
loop_
_entity_poly.entity_id
_entity_poly.type
_entity_poly.pdbx_seq_one_letter_code
_entity_poly.pdbx_strand_id
1 'polypeptide(L)' 'MEVKPGDIIVIDGVRYVFGEGSAKATNLWLVALEKGVPEEHSKIHLFRVGMTEGGSFSPSEIKEALERANFNKTRHGL' A
#
# COMPACT_ATOMS: atom_id res chain seq x y z
N MET A 1 -2.81 -11.51 -1.68
CA MET A 1 -3.50 -10.25 -2.07
C MET A 1 -2.62 -9.55 -3.10
N GLU A 2 -3.17 -9.01 -4.18
CA GLU A 2 -2.39 -8.30 -5.21
C GLU A 2 -2.91 -6.86 -5.36
N VAL A 3 -2.01 -5.89 -5.37
CA VAL A 3 -2.27 -4.46 -5.54
C VAL A 3 -2.25 -4.11 -7.02
N LYS A 4 -3.26 -3.37 -7.51
CA LYS A 4 -3.34 -2.94 -8.90
C LYS A 4 -3.11 -1.42 -9.03
N PRO A 5 -2.63 -0.94 -10.18
CA PRO A 5 -2.62 0.49 -10.44
C PRO A 5 -4.04 1.06 -10.32
N GLY A 6 -4.17 2.20 -9.64
CA GLY A 6 -5.45 2.82 -9.34
C GLY A 6 -6.11 2.35 -8.03
N ASP A 7 -5.57 1.31 -7.36
CA ASP A 7 -6.02 0.98 -6.00
C ASP A 7 -5.73 2.14 -5.05
N ILE A 8 -6.61 2.29 -4.05
CA ILE A 8 -6.52 3.38 -3.06
C ILE A 8 -6.38 2.77 -1.67
N ILE A 9 -5.41 3.27 -0.91
CA ILE A 9 -5.23 2.98 0.51
C ILE A 9 -5.34 4.24 1.35
N VAL A 10 -5.51 4.06 2.65
CA VAL A 10 -5.57 5.15 3.62
C VAL A 10 -4.46 4.97 4.64
N ILE A 11 -3.56 5.95 4.72
CA ILE A 11 -2.48 6.00 5.71
C ILE A 11 -2.67 7.31 6.48
N ASP A 12 -2.75 7.23 7.82
CA ASP A 12 -3.00 8.39 8.70
C ASP A 12 -4.20 9.27 8.30
N GLY A 13 -5.28 8.64 7.82
CA GLY A 13 -6.49 9.34 7.37
C GLY A 13 -6.36 10.01 5.99
N VAL A 14 -5.22 9.89 5.32
CA VAL A 14 -4.97 10.43 3.98
C VAL A 14 -5.08 9.33 2.94
N ARG A 15 -5.80 9.62 1.85
CA ARG A 15 -6.01 8.67 0.73
C ARG A 15 -4.87 8.76 -0.27
N TYR A 16 -4.22 7.63 -0.52
CA TYR A 16 -3.15 7.48 -1.50
C TYR A 16 -3.56 6.48 -2.59
N VAL A 17 -3.14 6.74 -3.82
CA VAL A 17 -3.37 5.90 -5.00
C VAL A 17 -2.06 5.28 -5.48
N PHE A 18 -2.11 4.02 -5.87
CA PHE A 18 -0.99 3.34 -6.49
C PHE A 18 -0.87 3.73 -7.97
N GLY A 19 0.28 4.29 -8.35
CA GLY A 19 0.69 4.33 -9.75
C GLY A 19 1.13 2.96 -10.26
N GLU A 20 1.38 2.83 -11.56
CA GLU A 20 1.83 1.56 -12.16
C GLU A 20 3.14 1.03 -11.55
N GLY A 21 4.14 1.91 -11.42
CA GLY A 21 5.40 1.56 -10.78
C GLY A 21 5.25 1.21 -9.30
N SER A 22 4.41 1.97 -8.58
CA SER A 22 4.17 1.77 -7.15
C SER A 22 3.43 0.46 -6.86
N ALA A 23 2.43 0.10 -7.65
CA ALA A 23 1.69 -1.16 -7.52
C ALA A 23 2.63 -2.34 -7.73
N LYS A 24 3.45 -2.32 -8.79
CA LYS A 24 4.44 -3.36 -9.08
C LYS A 24 5.48 -3.49 -7.96
N ALA A 25 6.04 -2.37 -7.51
CA ALA A 25 6.99 -2.35 -6.40
C ALA A 25 6.37 -2.91 -5.11
N THR A 26 5.13 -2.55 -4.82
CA THR A 26 4.40 -3.04 -3.64
C THR A 26 4.21 -4.54 -3.69
N ASN A 27 3.74 -5.10 -4.81
CA ASN A 27 3.56 -6.54 -4.93
C ASN A 27 4.88 -7.30 -4.75
N LEU A 28 5.98 -6.81 -5.32
CA LEU A 28 7.31 -7.42 -5.14
C LEU A 28 7.73 -7.41 -3.66
N TRP A 29 7.53 -6.28 -2.97
CA TRP A 29 7.88 -6.16 -1.57
C TRP A 29 6.98 -6.99 -0.65
N LEU A 30 5.68 -7.07 -0.93
CA LEU A 30 4.76 -7.94 -0.18
C LEU A 30 5.21 -9.39 -0.24
N VAL A 31 5.58 -9.89 -1.42
CA VAL A 31 6.12 -11.24 -1.60
C VAL A 31 7.48 -11.41 -0.90
N ALA A 32 8.35 -10.40 -0.94
CA ALA A 32 9.64 -10.43 -0.25
C ALA A 32 9.47 -10.50 1.28
N LEU A 33 8.55 -9.70 1.84
CA LEU A 33 8.21 -9.71 3.26
C LEU A 33 7.64 -11.06 3.70
N GLU A 34 6.79 -11.69 2.89
CA GLU A 34 6.27 -13.04 3.18
C GLU A 34 7.38 -14.11 3.20
N LYS A 35 8.48 -13.88 2.48
CA LYS A 35 9.67 -14.73 2.48
C LYS A 35 10.66 -14.39 3.60
N GLY A 36 10.34 -13.43 4.47
CA GLY A 36 11.20 -12.99 5.57
C GLY A 36 12.37 -12.11 5.14
N VAL A 37 12.31 -11.51 3.94
CA VAL A 37 13.31 -10.53 3.51
C VAL A 37 13.14 -9.26 4.36
N PRO A 38 14.20 -8.77 5.04
CA PRO A 38 14.13 -7.54 5.82
C PRO A 38 13.86 -6.34 4.91
N GLU A 39 13.05 -5.38 5.37
CA GLU A 39 12.85 -4.13 4.64
C GLU A 39 14.10 -3.24 4.78
N GLU A 40 15.08 -3.41 3.90
CA GLU A 40 16.25 -2.54 3.89
C GLU A 40 15.89 -1.22 3.21
N HIS A 41 15.62 -0.17 4.01
CA HIS A 41 15.41 1.25 3.63
C HIS A 41 14.54 1.49 2.38
N SER A 42 13.72 0.53 1.99
CA SER A 42 13.04 0.55 0.72
C SER A 42 11.74 1.29 0.91
N LYS A 43 11.59 2.38 0.15
CA LYS A 43 10.39 3.22 0.21
C LYS A 43 9.63 3.13 -1.10
N ILE A 44 8.32 3.02 -0.99
CA ILE A 44 7.41 3.01 -2.12
C ILE A 44 6.71 4.37 -2.14
N HIS A 45 6.85 5.08 -3.26
CA HIS A 45 6.20 6.36 -3.44
C HIS A 45 4.75 6.15 -3.91
N LEU A 46 3.79 6.78 -3.23
CA LEU A 46 2.37 6.78 -3.56
C LEU A 46 1.88 8.20 -3.77
N PHE A 47 0.93 8.37 -4.69
CA PHE A 47 0.38 9.69 -4.99
C PHE A 47 -0.84 9.96 -4.13
N ARG A 48 -1.01 11.17 -3.62
CA ARG A 48 -2.21 11.52 -2.86
C ARG A 48 -3.37 11.71 -3.82
N VAL A 49 -4.54 11.16 -3.49
CA VAL A 49 -5.72 11.23 -4.36
C VAL A 49 -6.15 12.68 -4.54
N GLY A 50 -6.21 13.14 -5.80
CA GLY A 50 -6.61 14.51 -6.15
C GLY A 50 -5.54 15.58 -5.94
N MET A 51 -4.29 15.20 -5.67
CA MET A 51 -3.15 16.10 -5.51
C MET A 51 -1.95 15.61 -6.33
N THR A 52 -1.05 16.53 -6.70
CA THR A 52 0.23 16.20 -7.35
C THR A 52 1.30 15.75 -6.37
N GLU A 53 1.07 15.97 -5.08
CA GLU A 53 1.95 15.53 -4.00
C GLU A 53 1.81 14.03 -3.72
N GLY A 54 2.89 13.42 -3.27
CA GLY A 54 2.93 12.02 -2.88
C GLY A 54 3.64 11.83 -1.54
N GLY A 55 3.55 10.62 -1.01
CA GLY A 55 4.24 10.18 0.20
C GLY A 55 5.09 8.95 -0.09
N SER A 56 6.20 8.81 0.63
CA SER A 56 7.10 7.66 0.51
C SER A 56 7.00 6.82 1.77
N PHE A 57 6.48 5.60 1.62
CA PHE A 57 6.12 4.72 2.73
C PHE A 57 6.92 3.42 2.69
N SER A 58 7.13 2.85 3.86
CA SER A 58 7.69 1.52 4.01
C SER A 58 6.69 0.45 3.54
N PRO A 59 7.15 -0.65 2.93
CA PRO A 59 6.30 -1.79 2.58
C PRO A 59 5.46 -2.32 3.72
N SER A 60 6.00 -2.33 4.95
CA SER A 60 5.25 -2.75 6.14
C SER A 60 4.10 -1.81 6.48
N GLU A 61 4.27 -0.50 6.35
CA GLU A 61 3.19 0.48 6.54
C GLU A 61 2.09 0.29 5.49
N ILE A 62 2.48 0.08 4.24
CA ILE A 62 1.55 -0.20 3.14
C ILE A 62 0.81 -1.51 3.38
N LYS A 63 1.50 -2.57 3.81
CA LYS A 63 0.90 -3.85 4.17
C LYS A 63 -0.14 -3.65 5.27
N GLU A 64 0.21 -2.96 6.35
CA GLU A 64 -0.72 -2.65 7.44
C GLU A 64 -1.96 -1.90 6.91
N ALA A 65 -1.77 -0.87 6.08
CA ALA A 65 -2.86 -0.11 5.50
C ALA A 65 -3.78 -0.97 4.61
N LEU A 66 -3.22 -1.88 3.81
CA LEU A 66 -3.96 -2.84 2.99
C LEU A 66 -4.75 -3.83 3.85
N GLU A 67 -4.15 -4.36 4.92
CA GLU A 67 -4.81 -5.27 5.86
C GLU A 67 -5.96 -4.59 6.60
N ARG A 68 -5.77 -3.34 7.05
CA ARG A 68 -6.83 -2.51 7.66
C ARG A 68 -7.98 -2.24 6.70
N ALA A 69 -7.68 -1.97 5.43
CA ALA A 69 -8.70 -1.75 4.40
C ALA A 69 -9.55 -3.02 4.14
N ASN A 70 -8.94 -4.21 4.14
CA ASN A 70 -9.68 -5.47 4.04
C ASN A 70 -10.50 -5.76 5.29
N PHE A 71 -9.93 -5.54 6.46
CA PHE A 71 -10.61 -5.77 7.74
C PHE A 71 -11.91 -4.96 7.84
N ASN A 72 -11.89 -3.72 7.34
CA ASN A 72 -13.07 -2.87 7.30
C ASN A 72 -14.12 -3.34 6.27
N LYS A 73 -13.73 -4.01 5.18
CA LYS A 73 -14.66 -4.66 4.24
C LYS A 73 -15.34 -5.88 4.86
N THR A 74 -14.62 -6.69 5.64
CA THR A 74 -15.17 -7.93 6.23
C THR A 74 -16.18 -7.65 7.36
N ARG A 75 -16.04 -6.52 8.08
CA ARG A 75 -16.93 -6.17 9.21
C ARG A 75 -18.25 -5.48 8.84
N HIS A 76 -18.37 -4.89 7.65
CA HIS A 76 -19.60 -4.21 7.19
C HIS A 76 -20.47 -5.09 6.26
N GLY A 77 -20.23 -6.41 6.24
CA GLY A 77 -20.99 -7.39 5.47
C GLY A 77 -22.03 -8.18 6.29
N LEU A 78 -22.64 -7.58 7.31
CA LEU A 78 -23.75 -8.13 8.08
C LEU A 78 -24.92 -7.14 8.13
#